data_AF-A0A0K3BER7-F1
#
_entry.id   AF-A0A0K3BER7-F1
#
_cell.length_a   1.000
_cell.length_b   1.000
_cell.length_c   1.000
_cell.angle_alpha   90.00
_cell.angle_beta   90.00
_cell.angle_gamma   90.00
#
_symmetry.space_group_name_H-M   'P 1'
#
loop_
_entity.id
_entity.type
_entity.pdbx_description
1 polymer ?
#
loop_
_entity_poly.entity_id
_entity_poly.type
_entity_poly.pdbx_seq_one_letter_code
_entity_poly.pdbx_strand_id
1 'polypeptide(L)'
;MDSGPSHDQTERFARALDADSVDAEFANELAIVAALGELDLGPDEQARERMLAKATPPPVSSRRSRFLVAVAAAVVLVFALAGMSLLLSRDALPGDTLYGVKRTAEAASLGLTFGDESKALKYLEFAAARVDEVETLAQRTDPTEAPVGGYLTALTDFDADATQASRQLIALATRGDVQQLDSLRSWSTQQSTRLAAVNGHLPAPVQTRAATSRKLLDTIADRSAILLGRADCYQITSGNTDDIGALPATDACHRDTASTIKPSAPDVPGPTTVPPRLQASYPSPPPVSTAPTPPPATTSQPALPLVPSSVPTPSRPVPPLPTPPQLPVPILEVPPLLPGLPAIRVG
;
A
#
# COMPACT_ATOMS: atom_id res chain seq x y z
N MET A 1 43.33 -1.91 -2.95
CA MET A 1 43.80 -2.94 -1.99
C MET A 1 42.98 -4.18 -2.28
N ASP A 2 43.14 -4.82 -3.44
CA ASP A 2 44.35 -5.39 -4.04
C ASP A 2 45.02 -6.44 -3.16
N SER A 3 44.79 -7.69 -3.53
CA SER A 3 45.57 -8.86 -3.16
C SER A 3 45.35 -9.84 -4.30
N GLY A 4 46.10 -9.63 -5.39
CA GLY A 4 46.10 -10.49 -6.56
C GLY A 4 46.55 -11.93 -6.25
N PRO A 5 46.20 -12.89 -7.11
CA PRO A 5 46.56 -14.29 -6.96
C PRO A 5 48.08 -14.49 -7.05
N SER A 6 48.63 -15.34 -6.18
CA SER A 6 50.08 -15.55 -6.00
C SER A 6 50.75 -16.11 -7.26
N HIS A 7 51.93 -15.56 -7.56
CA HIS A 7 52.89 -15.93 -8.61
C HIS A 7 53.10 -17.45 -8.82
N ASP A 8 52.83 -18.27 -7.81
CA ASP A 8 53.06 -19.73 -7.82
C ASP A 8 52.08 -20.51 -8.71
N GLN A 9 50.89 -19.97 -9.03
CA GLN A 9 49.97 -20.65 -9.95
C GLN A 9 50.33 -20.43 -11.42
N THR A 10 50.84 -19.25 -11.77
CA THR A 10 51.19 -18.90 -13.14
C THR A 10 52.43 -19.68 -13.61
N GLU A 11 53.38 -19.97 -12.72
CA GLU A 11 54.58 -20.77 -13.06
C GLU A 11 54.28 -22.25 -13.27
N ARG A 12 53.27 -22.83 -12.60
CA ARG A 12 52.88 -24.23 -12.82
C ARG A 12 52.21 -24.45 -14.17
N PHE A 13 51.39 -23.50 -14.63
CA PHE A 13 50.78 -23.55 -15.95
C PHE A 13 51.82 -23.36 -17.06
N ALA A 14 52.81 -22.48 -16.87
CA ALA A 14 53.91 -22.33 -17.83
C ALA A 14 54.74 -23.61 -17.98
N ARG A 15 55.03 -24.32 -16.87
CA ARG A 15 55.79 -25.58 -16.89
C ARG A 15 55.04 -26.74 -17.55
N ALA A 16 53.71 -26.74 -17.55
CA ALA A 16 52.91 -27.78 -18.19
C ALA A 16 52.82 -27.62 -19.73
N LEU A 17 53.08 -26.43 -20.25
CA LEU A 17 53.07 -26.14 -21.69
C LEU A 17 54.40 -26.45 -22.40
N ASP A 18 55.49 -26.56 -21.64
CA ASP A 18 56.84 -26.89 -22.14
C ASP A 18 57.19 -28.39 -22.08
N ALA A 19 56.23 -29.26 -21.72
CA ALA A 19 56.42 -30.71 -21.77
C ALA A 19 56.24 -31.23 -23.20
N ASP A 20 57.34 -31.26 -23.96
CA ASP A 20 57.44 -31.68 -25.36
C ASP A 20 57.34 -33.22 -25.54
N SER A 21 56.27 -33.83 -25.05
CA SER A 21 55.91 -35.20 -25.39
C SER A 21 54.40 -35.35 -25.50
N VAL A 22 53.88 -35.18 -26.72
CA VAL A 22 52.49 -35.46 -27.05
C VAL A 22 52.28 -36.98 -26.94
N ASP A 23 51.42 -37.42 -26.02
CA ASP A 23 51.09 -38.84 -25.88
C ASP A 23 50.55 -39.40 -27.21
N ALA A 24 51.07 -40.56 -27.62
CA ALA A 24 50.76 -41.18 -28.91
C ALA A 24 49.26 -41.48 -29.10
N GLU A 25 48.51 -41.58 -28.00
CA GLU A 25 47.06 -41.76 -27.98
C GLU A 25 46.32 -40.50 -28.43
N PHE A 26 46.76 -39.31 -27.97
CA PHE A 26 46.17 -38.03 -28.33
C PHE A 26 46.40 -37.67 -29.80
N ALA A 27 47.56 -38.03 -30.34
CA ALA A 27 47.85 -37.87 -31.77
C ALA A 27 46.92 -38.74 -32.65
N ASN A 28 46.53 -39.92 -32.17
CA ASN A 28 45.63 -40.82 -32.88
C ASN A 28 44.16 -40.32 -32.85
N GLU A 29 43.71 -39.75 -31.73
CA GLU A 29 42.39 -39.11 -31.65
C GLU A 29 42.27 -37.90 -32.58
N LEU A 30 43.32 -37.07 -32.66
CA LEU A 30 43.38 -35.94 -33.60
C LEU A 30 43.33 -36.39 -35.07
N ALA A 31 43.94 -37.52 -35.40
CA ALA A 31 43.88 -38.09 -36.76
C ALA A 31 42.47 -38.55 -37.13
N ILE A 32 41.70 -39.11 -36.18
CA ILE A 32 40.31 -39.52 -36.40
C ILE A 32 39.41 -38.29 -36.61
N VAL A 33 39.60 -37.22 -35.84
CA VAL A 33 38.84 -35.97 -35.99
C VAL A 33 39.17 -35.28 -37.31
N ALA A 34 40.44 -35.28 -37.73
CA ALA A 34 40.85 -34.77 -39.03
C ALA A 34 40.21 -35.57 -40.18
N ALA A 35 40.15 -36.90 -40.08
CA ALA A 35 39.51 -37.77 -41.07
C ALA A 35 37.98 -37.58 -41.14
N LEU A 36 37.33 -37.22 -40.03
CA LEU A 36 35.90 -36.89 -40.00
C LEU A 36 35.60 -35.50 -40.57
N GLY A 37 36.55 -34.56 -40.50
CA GLY A 37 36.42 -33.21 -41.07
C GLY A 37 36.46 -33.17 -42.61
N GLU A 38 36.98 -34.21 -43.26
CA GLU A 38 37.00 -34.34 -44.73
C GLU A 38 35.71 -34.92 -45.32
N LEU A 39 34.78 -35.38 -44.48
CA LEU A 39 33.44 -35.77 -44.92
C LEU A 39 32.54 -34.53 -44.94
N ASP A 40 32.28 -33.98 -46.13
CA ASP A 40 31.36 -32.85 -46.36
C ASP A 40 29.90 -33.25 -46.04
N LEU A 41 29.55 -33.23 -44.76
CA LEU A 41 28.20 -33.47 -44.24
C LEU A 41 27.48 -32.13 -43.96
N GLY A 42 27.63 -31.17 -44.86
CA GLY A 42 26.83 -29.95 -44.86
C GLY A 42 25.37 -30.22 -45.22
N PRO A 43 24.39 -29.46 -44.69
CA PRO A 43 23.00 -29.55 -45.14
C PRO A 43 22.93 -29.24 -46.64
N ASP A 44 22.17 -30.04 -47.39
CA ASP A 44 22.06 -29.88 -48.84
C ASP A 44 21.51 -28.49 -49.20
N GLU A 45 21.83 -28.02 -50.41
CA GLU A 45 21.45 -26.66 -50.85
C GLU A 45 19.93 -26.46 -50.77
N GLN A 46 19.14 -27.53 -50.92
CA GLN A 46 17.69 -27.50 -50.76
C GLN A 46 17.25 -27.29 -49.31
N ALA A 47 17.92 -27.87 -48.31
CA ALA A 47 17.67 -27.55 -46.91
C ALA A 47 18.04 -26.09 -46.61
N ARG A 48 19.11 -25.58 -47.20
CA ARG A 48 19.52 -24.18 -47.05
C ARG A 48 18.51 -23.20 -47.66
N GLU A 49 17.99 -23.50 -48.84
CA GLU A 49 16.93 -22.71 -49.48
C GLU A 49 15.61 -22.76 -48.70
N ARG A 50 15.24 -23.92 -48.14
CA ARG A 50 14.06 -24.06 -47.27
C ARG A 50 14.20 -23.25 -45.98
N MET A 51 15.40 -23.20 -45.41
CA MET A 51 15.70 -22.38 -44.23
C MET A 51 15.65 -20.88 -44.56
N LEU A 52 16.18 -20.46 -45.71
CA LEU A 52 16.11 -19.07 -46.17
C LEU A 52 14.67 -18.62 -46.48
N ALA A 53 13.87 -19.47 -47.12
CA ALA A 53 12.46 -19.20 -47.38
C ALA A 53 11.64 -19.03 -46.09
N LYS A 54 12.02 -19.75 -45.02
CA LYS A 54 11.36 -19.68 -43.71
C LYS A 54 11.88 -18.56 -42.80
N ALA A 55 13.04 -17.99 -43.12
CA ALA A 55 13.64 -16.86 -42.41
C ALA A 55 13.04 -15.49 -42.80
N THR A 56 12.08 -15.45 -43.74
CA THR A 56 11.40 -14.20 -44.10
C THR A 56 10.19 -14.02 -43.20
N PRO A 57 10.20 -13.14 -42.17
CA PRO A 57 9.02 -12.89 -41.37
C PRO A 57 7.91 -12.33 -42.28
N PRO A 58 6.64 -12.75 -42.08
CA PRO A 58 5.54 -12.21 -42.89
C PRO A 58 5.48 -10.68 -42.72
N PRO A 59 5.19 -9.91 -43.78
CA PRO A 59 5.13 -8.46 -43.70
C PRO A 59 3.95 -8.06 -42.82
N VAL A 60 4.19 -7.84 -41.52
CA VAL A 60 3.24 -7.19 -40.61
C VAL A 60 3.14 -5.70 -40.94
N SER A 61 2.58 -5.40 -42.11
CA SER A 61 2.54 -4.05 -42.69
C SER A 61 1.13 -3.48 -42.81
N SER A 62 0.15 -4.02 -42.08
CA SER A 62 -1.14 -3.32 -42.00
C SER A 62 -0.97 -2.05 -41.14
N ARG A 63 -1.44 -0.91 -41.65
CA ARG A 63 -1.49 0.36 -40.89
C ARG A 63 -2.17 0.18 -39.53
N ARG A 64 -3.10 -0.78 -39.42
CA ARG A 64 -3.78 -1.16 -38.19
C ARG A 64 -2.83 -1.77 -37.15
N SER A 65 -1.91 -2.65 -37.55
CA SER A 65 -0.90 -3.22 -36.63
C SER A 65 0.02 -2.13 -36.08
N ARG A 66 0.50 -1.22 -36.94
CA ARG A 66 1.34 -0.08 -36.52
C ARG A 66 0.59 0.89 -35.59
N PHE A 67 -0.71 1.12 -35.85
CA PHE A 67 -1.56 1.94 -34.99
C PHE A 67 -1.75 1.30 -33.62
N LEU A 68 -2.02 -0.01 -33.55
CA LEU A 68 -2.15 -0.72 -32.27
C LEU A 68 -0.85 -0.72 -31.47
N VAL A 69 0.31 -0.90 -32.13
CA VAL A 69 1.63 -0.79 -31.49
C VAL A 69 1.88 0.64 -30.99
N ALA A 70 1.53 1.66 -31.77
CA ALA A 70 1.67 3.06 -31.35
C ALA A 70 0.76 3.40 -30.16
N VAL A 71 -0.48 2.91 -30.15
CA VAL A 71 -1.40 3.07 -29.02
C VAL A 71 -0.86 2.34 -27.79
N ALA A 72 -0.39 1.09 -27.93
CA ALA A 72 0.22 0.35 -26.83
C ALA A 72 1.46 1.07 -26.27
N ALA A 73 2.34 1.58 -27.14
CA ALA A 73 3.51 2.35 -26.73
C ALA A 73 3.13 3.67 -26.04
N ALA A 74 2.11 4.37 -26.53
CA ALA A 74 1.58 5.58 -25.90
C ALA A 74 0.99 5.29 -24.51
N VAL A 75 0.24 4.19 -24.38
CA VAL A 75 -0.30 3.72 -23.09
C VAL A 75 0.83 3.41 -22.11
N VAL A 76 1.84 2.64 -22.54
CA VAL A 76 3.01 2.32 -21.71
C VAL A 76 3.75 3.59 -21.29
N LEU A 77 3.93 4.56 -22.20
CA LEU A 77 4.55 5.84 -21.88
C LEU A 77 3.74 6.64 -20.85
N VAL A 78 2.41 6.71 -21.01
CA VAL A 78 1.54 7.38 -20.04
C VAL A 78 1.65 6.72 -18.66
N PHE A 79 1.65 5.37 -18.60
CA PHE A 79 1.85 4.67 -17.33
C PHE A 79 3.24 4.88 -16.74
N ALA A 80 4.29 4.95 -17.55
CA ALA A 80 5.64 5.26 -17.08
C ALA A 80 5.75 6.68 -16.52
N LEU A 81 5.16 7.66 -17.19
CA LEU A 81 5.11 9.06 -16.74
C LEU A 81 4.25 9.23 -15.49
N ALA A 82 3.10 8.55 -15.43
CA ALA A 82 2.26 8.50 -14.23
C ALA A 82 3.01 7.85 -13.06
N GLY A 83 3.68 6.72 -13.29
CA GLY A 83 4.50 6.03 -12.29
C GLY A 83 5.63 6.93 -11.76
N MET A 84 6.34 7.65 -12.64
CA MET A 84 7.38 8.59 -12.24
C MET A 84 6.80 9.75 -11.41
N SER A 85 5.67 10.32 -11.84
CA SER A 85 5.00 11.40 -11.11
C SER A 85 4.56 10.96 -9.71
N LEU A 86 4.05 9.72 -9.58
CA LEU A 86 3.70 9.13 -8.30
C LEU A 86 4.93 8.98 -7.40
N LEU A 87 6.04 8.45 -7.93
CA LEU A 87 7.30 8.32 -7.17
C LEU A 87 7.81 9.66 -6.66
N LEU A 88 7.80 10.69 -7.51
CA LEU A 88 8.24 12.05 -7.14
C LEU A 88 7.28 12.73 -6.15
N SER A 89 5.99 12.42 -6.21
CA SER A 89 4.99 13.00 -5.30
C SER A 89 5.01 12.42 -3.88
N ARG A 90 5.70 11.29 -3.64
CA ARG A 90 5.71 10.62 -2.33
C ARG A 90 6.22 11.54 -1.21
N ASP A 91 7.27 12.31 -1.51
CA ASP A 91 7.91 13.22 -0.56
C ASP A 91 7.35 14.65 -0.64
N ALA A 92 6.28 14.86 -1.43
CA ALA A 92 5.61 16.15 -1.49
C ALA A 92 4.93 16.45 -0.16
N LEU A 93 5.17 17.64 0.36
CA LEU A 93 4.59 18.16 1.59
C LEU A 93 3.40 19.06 1.28
N PRO A 94 2.48 19.28 2.24
CA PRO A 94 1.39 20.22 2.05
C PRO A 94 1.91 21.62 1.72
N GLY A 95 1.49 22.16 0.57
CA GLY A 95 2.01 23.40 -0.01
C GLY A 95 2.90 23.20 -1.23
N ASP A 96 3.45 22.01 -1.42
CA ASP A 96 4.21 21.66 -2.62
C ASP A 96 3.27 21.43 -3.82
N THR A 97 3.75 21.73 -5.03
CA THR A 97 2.98 21.60 -6.28
C THR A 97 2.47 20.18 -6.53
N LEU A 98 3.24 19.16 -6.13
CA LEU A 98 2.90 17.74 -6.29
C LEU A 98 2.07 17.17 -5.13
N TYR A 99 1.76 17.96 -4.09
CA TYR A 99 0.96 17.46 -2.96
C TYR A 99 -0.44 17.01 -3.38
N GLY A 100 -1.06 17.73 -4.33
CA GLY A 100 -2.34 17.31 -4.90
C GLY A 100 -2.26 15.95 -5.59
N VAL A 101 -1.13 15.64 -6.23
CA VAL A 101 -0.88 14.32 -6.86
C VAL A 101 -0.72 13.24 -5.80
N LYS A 102 -0.04 13.54 -4.68
CA LYS A 102 0.06 12.62 -3.53
C LYS A 102 -1.32 12.27 -2.98
N ARG A 103 -2.18 13.27 -2.73
CA ARG A 103 -3.53 13.04 -2.20
C ARG A 103 -4.45 12.29 -3.18
N THR A 104 -4.33 12.51 -4.49
CA THR A 104 -5.09 11.72 -5.47
C THR A 104 -4.60 10.28 -5.55
N ALA A 105 -3.30 10.03 -5.43
CA ALA A 105 -2.74 8.68 -5.35
C ALA A 105 -3.23 7.93 -4.11
N GLU A 106 -3.27 8.60 -2.96
CA GLU A 106 -3.81 8.05 -1.71
C GLU A 106 -5.29 7.69 -1.85
N ALA A 107 -6.11 8.59 -2.39
CA ALA A 107 -7.53 8.33 -2.66
C ALA A 107 -7.74 7.16 -3.62
N ALA A 108 -6.94 7.05 -4.69
CA ALA A 108 -6.97 5.91 -5.60
C ALA A 108 -6.59 4.61 -4.89
N SER A 109 -5.55 4.63 -4.06
CA SER A 109 -5.13 3.45 -3.29
C SER A 109 -6.20 2.99 -2.30
N LEU A 110 -6.93 3.92 -1.69
CA LEU A 110 -8.06 3.62 -0.82
C LEU A 110 -9.23 3.02 -1.61
N GLY A 111 -9.52 3.56 -2.81
CA GLY A 111 -10.57 3.04 -3.70
C GLY A 111 -10.31 1.61 -4.20
N LEU A 112 -9.04 1.22 -4.30
CA LEU A 112 -8.61 -0.14 -4.66
C LEU A 112 -8.47 -1.08 -3.45
N THR A 113 -8.62 -0.56 -2.22
CA THR A 113 -8.54 -1.36 -1.00
C THR A 113 -9.87 -2.05 -0.73
N PHE A 114 -9.87 -3.38 -0.66
CA PHE A 114 -11.06 -4.18 -0.41
C PHE A 114 -11.12 -4.66 1.05
N GLY A 115 -12.34 -4.64 1.61
CA GLY A 115 -12.61 -4.97 3.00
C GLY A 115 -12.55 -3.76 3.93
N ASP A 116 -13.48 -3.71 4.89
CA ASP A 116 -13.62 -2.59 5.83
C ASP A 116 -12.40 -2.48 6.75
N GLU A 117 -11.86 -3.61 7.21
CA GLU A 117 -10.65 -3.64 8.05
C GLU A 117 -9.44 -3.08 7.30
N SER A 118 -9.18 -3.57 6.08
CA SER A 118 -8.10 -3.07 5.23
C SER A 118 -8.20 -1.57 4.96
N LYS A 119 -9.41 -1.06 4.70
CA LYS A 119 -9.65 0.38 4.52
C LYS A 119 -9.38 1.18 5.79
N ALA A 120 -9.79 0.67 6.94
CA ALA A 120 -9.55 1.32 8.22
C ALA A 120 -8.05 1.38 8.56
N LEU A 121 -7.32 0.30 8.30
CA LEU A 121 -5.86 0.29 8.40
C LEU A 121 -5.21 1.26 7.41
N LYS A 122 -5.76 1.39 6.20
CA LYS A 122 -5.28 2.36 5.21
C LYS A 122 -5.42 3.81 5.68
N TYR A 123 -6.50 4.14 6.38
CA TYR A 123 -6.65 5.44 7.03
C TYR A 123 -5.60 5.66 8.14
N LEU A 124 -5.26 4.65 8.94
CA LEU A 124 -4.16 4.77 9.92
C LEU A 124 -2.81 5.04 9.25
N GLU A 125 -2.55 4.43 8.08
CA GLU A 125 -1.34 4.71 7.28
C GLU A 125 -1.30 6.17 6.81
N PHE A 126 -2.42 6.69 6.28
CA PHE A 126 -2.47 8.09 5.84
C PHE A 126 -2.31 9.08 6.98
N ALA A 127 -2.94 8.80 8.13
CA ALA A 127 -2.75 9.58 9.33
C ALA A 127 -1.28 9.56 9.79
N ALA A 128 -0.64 8.39 9.86
CA ALA A 128 0.79 8.32 10.20
C ALA A 128 1.65 9.12 9.21
N ALA A 129 1.36 9.04 7.90
CA ALA A 129 2.05 9.84 6.88
C ALA A 129 1.86 11.36 7.06
N ARG A 130 0.71 11.82 7.59
CA ARG A 130 0.54 13.24 7.92
C ARG A 130 1.43 13.68 9.08
N VAL A 131 1.67 12.81 10.06
CA VAL A 131 2.65 13.09 11.14
C VAL A 131 4.06 13.17 10.57
N ASP A 132 4.43 12.29 9.65
CA ASP A 132 5.72 12.34 8.94
C ASP A 132 5.89 13.67 8.19
N GLU A 133 4.81 14.19 7.58
CA GLU A 133 4.82 15.49 6.91
C GLU A 133 5.02 16.66 7.88
N VAL A 134 4.36 16.63 9.05
CA VAL A 134 4.56 17.63 10.11
C VAL A 134 6.01 17.61 10.60
N GLU A 135 6.57 16.43 10.85
CA GLU A 135 7.96 16.26 11.26
C GLU A 135 8.93 16.77 10.19
N THR A 136 8.66 16.47 8.91
CA THR A 136 9.50 16.91 7.80
C THR A 136 9.43 18.43 7.61
N LEU A 137 8.24 19.03 7.71
CA LEU A 137 8.08 20.48 7.65
C LEU A 137 8.87 21.17 8.78
N ALA A 138 8.80 20.63 10.00
CA ALA A 138 9.52 21.15 11.17
C ALA A 138 11.04 21.05 11.05
N GLN A 139 11.54 20.05 10.31
CA GLN A 139 12.97 19.90 10.04
C GLN A 139 13.49 20.85 8.94
N ARG A 140 12.64 21.24 7.99
CA ARG A 140 13.06 22.04 6.82
C ARG A 140 13.15 23.53 7.09
N THR A 141 12.44 24.05 8.09
CA THR A 141 12.25 25.50 8.25
C THR A 141 12.38 25.92 9.71
N ASP A 142 12.97 27.10 9.94
CA ASP A 142 12.96 27.72 11.26
C ASP A 142 11.50 27.99 11.70
N PRO A 143 11.10 27.62 12.95
CA PRO A 143 9.73 27.80 13.44
C PRO A 143 9.23 29.25 13.38
N THR A 144 10.12 30.24 13.36
CA THR A 144 9.77 31.68 13.32
C THR A 144 9.41 32.16 11.92
N GLU A 145 9.84 31.47 10.88
CA GLU A 145 9.63 31.84 9.47
C GLU A 145 8.77 30.81 8.71
N ALA A 146 8.46 29.66 9.34
CA ALA A 146 7.79 28.56 8.67
C ALA A 146 6.33 28.90 8.26
N PRO A 147 5.95 28.65 6.99
CA PRO A 147 4.57 28.78 6.54
C PRO A 147 3.63 27.87 7.34
N VAL A 148 2.68 28.48 8.04
CA VAL A 148 1.74 27.77 8.94
C VAL A 148 0.75 26.87 8.18
N GLY A 149 0.38 27.26 6.95
CA GLY A 149 -0.67 26.60 6.17
C GLY A 149 -0.42 25.11 5.93
N GLY A 150 0.82 24.72 5.64
CA GLY A 150 1.16 23.32 5.38
C GLY A 150 0.92 22.43 6.61
N TYR A 151 1.33 22.89 7.78
CA TYR A 151 1.10 22.18 9.04
C TYR A 151 -0.38 22.04 9.37
N LEU A 152 -1.17 23.10 9.18
CA LEU A 152 -2.60 23.06 9.48
C LEU A 152 -3.34 22.08 8.56
N THR A 153 -2.95 22.01 7.28
CA THR A 153 -3.47 21.01 6.34
C THR A 153 -3.13 19.60 6.80
N ALA A 154 -1.85 19.31 7.09
CA ALA A 154 -1.45 17.97 7.56
C ALA A 154 -2.18 17.56 8.85
N LEU A 155 -2.28 18.44 9.84
CA LEU A 155 -2.97 18.14 11.11
C LEU A 155 -4.48 17.97 10.93
N THR A 156 -5.09 18.64 9.96
CA THR A 156 -6.52 18.48 9.64
C THR A 156 -6.79 17.17 8.91
N ASP A 157 -5.96 16.85 7.91
CA ASP A 157 -6.00 15.55 7.23
C ASP A 157 -5.75 14.42 8.23
N PHE A 158 -4.80 14.59 9.16
CA PHE A 158 -4.49 13.65 10.23
C PHE A 158 -5.71 13.34 11.09
N ASP A 159 -6.38 14.37 11.62
CA ASP A 159 -7.53 14.19 12.50
C ASP A 159 -8.68 13.50 11.76
N ALA A 160 -8.89 13.83 10.48
CA ALA A 160 -9.90 13.20 9.65
C ALA A 160 -9.60 11.71 9.43
N ASP A 161 -8.39 11.37 9.03
CA ASP A 161 -7.97 9.99 8.78
C ASP A 161 -7.98 9.15 10.08
N ALA A 162 -7.47 9.69 11.19
CA ALA A 162 -7.48 9.03 12.49
C ALA A 162 -8.90 8.77 13.01
N THR A 163 -9.80 9.75 12.84
CA THR A 163 -11.21 9.64 13.19
C THR A 163 -11.91 8.55 12.36
N GLN A 164 -11.69 8.54 11.04
CA GLN A 164 -12.29 7.54 10.15
C GLN A 164 -11.81 6.12 10.48
N ALA A 165 -10.51 5.95 10.70
CA ALA A 165 -9.94 4.69 11.12
C ALA A 165 -10.51 4.22 12.47
N SER A 166 -10.53 5.09 13.47
CA SER A 166 -11.05 4.78 14.80
C SER A 166 -12.49 4.30 14.75
N ARG A 167 -13.38 5.01 14.05
CA ARG A 167 -14.79 4.62 13.93
C ARG A 167 -14.94 3.22 13.35
N GLN A 168 -14.21 2.92 12.27
CA GLN A 168 -14.30 1.65 11.56
C GLN A 168 -13.71 0.50 12.39
N LEU A 169 -12.51 0.68 12.94
CA LEU A 169 -11.85 -0.34 13.76
C LEU A 169 -12.62 -0.65 15.03
N ILE A 170 -13.19 0.36 15.71
CA ILE A 170 -14.05 0.14 16.86
C ILE A 170 -15.32 -0.62 16.48
N ALA A 171 -15.97 -0.26 15.37
CA ALA A 171 -17.16 -0.96 14.90
C ALA A 171 -16.88 -2.41 14.48
N LEU A 172 -15.68 -2.71 13.95
CA LEU A 172 -15.27 -4.07 13.59
C LEU A 172 -14.94 -4.89 14.84
N ALA A 173 -14.08 -4.36 15.71
CA ALA A 173 -13.62 -5.07 16.91
C ALA A 173 -14.77 -5.37 17.88
N THR A 174 -15.72 -4.44 18.07
CA THR A 174 -16.87 -4.64 18.97
C THR A 174 -17.91 -5.63 18.45
N ARG A 175 -17.88 -5.99 17.15
CA ARG A 175 -18.72 -7.04 16.55
C ARG A 175 -17.99 -8.37 16.38
N GLY A 176 -16.66 -8.36 16.51
CA GLY A 176 -15.78 -9.50 16.30
C GLY A 176 -14.86 -9.68 17.50
N ASP A 177 -13.57 -9.49 17.28
CA ASP A 177 -12.56 -9.62 18.31
C ASP A 177 -12.17 -8.25 18.90
N VAL A 178 -12.59 -8.02 20.14
CA VAL A 178 -12.33 -6.78 20.88
C VAL A 178 -10.84 -6.59 21.14
N GLN A 179 -10.03 -7.66 21.16
CA GLN A 179 -8.59 -7.57 21.38
C GLN A 179 -7.87 -6.79 20.27
N GLN A 180 -8.46 -6.69 19.08
CA GLN A 180 -7.90 -5.88 17.98
C GLN A 180 -7.79 -4.38 18.32
N LEU A 181 -8.53 -3.91 19.34
CA LEU A 181 -8.42 -2.53 19.82
C LEU A 181 -7.07 -2.22 20.48
N ASP A 182 -6.28 -3.22 20.87
CA ASP A 182 -4.96 -2.99 21.45
C ASP A 182 -3.98 -2.39 20.42
N SER A 183 -4.10 -2.81 19.16
CA SER A 183 -3.37 -2.23 18.03
C SER A 183 -3.74 -0.75 17.82
N LEU A 184 -5.03 -0.42 17.87
CA LEU A 184 -5.51 0.96 17.74
C LEU A 184 -5.01 1.83 18.91
N ARG A 185 -5.10 1.32 20.15
CA ARG A 185 -4.58 2.00 21.34
C ARG A 185 -3.08 2.29 21.24
N SER A 186 -2.31 1.27 20.84
CA SER A 186 -0.85 1.37 20.69
C SER A 186 -0.48 2.36 19.59
N TRP A 187 -1.16 2.31 18.45
CA TRP A 187 -0.98 3.26 17.36
C TRP A 187 -1.27 4.70 17.80
N SER A 188 -2.39 4.95 18.46
CA SER A 188 -2.76 6.30 18.93
C SER A 188 -1.75 6.86 19.93
N THR A 189 -1.28 6.03 20.86
CA THR A 189 -0.24 6.40 21.85
C THR A 189 1.07 6.75 21.15
N GLN A 190 1.47 5.96 20.15
CA GLN A 190 2.68 6.21 19.37
C GLN A 190 2.59 7.54 18.62
N GLN A 191 1.51 7.80 17.89
CA GLN A 191 1.35 9.06 17.15
C GLN A 191 1.26 10.28 18.09
N SER A 192 0.62 10.14 19.27
CA SER A 192 0.55 11.22 20.27
C SER A 192 1.94 11.58 20.79
N THR A 193 2.79 10.57 21.00
CA THR A 193 4.19 10.74 21.40
C THR A 193 5.03 11.43 20.33
N ARG A 194 4.85 11.05 19.06
CA ARG A 194 5.54 11.67 17.92
C ARG A 194 5.20 13.15 17.77
N LEU A 195 3.91 13.48 17.79
CA LEU A 195 3.45 14.87 17.75
C LEU A 195 3.93 15.68 18.97
N ALA A 196 4.05 15.05 20.14
CA ALA A 196 4.62 15.70 21.33
C ALA A 196 6.10 16.05 21.13
N ALA A 197 6.87 15.13 20.55
CA ALA A 197 8.32 15.28 20.35
C ALA A 197 8.66 16.43 19.39
N VAL A 198 7.86 16.61 18.33
CA VAL A 198 8.08 17.70 17.37
C VAL A 198 7.57 19.06 17.86
N ASN A 199 6.70 19.12 18.89
CA ASN A 199 6.00 20.34 19.30
C ASN A 199 6.91 21.55 19.55
N GLY A 200 8.09 21.36 20.14
CA GLY A 200 9.05 22.45 20.39
C GLY A 200 9.63 23.09 19.12
N HIS A 201 9.51 22.43 17.97
CA HIS A 201 10.01 22.86 16.66
C HIS A 201 8.88 23.38 15.76
N LEU A 202 7.66 23.56 16.28
CA LEU A 202 6.52 24.06 15.52
C LEU A 202 6.30 25.56 15.79
N PRO A 203 5.80 26.33 14.80
CA PRO A 203 5.31 27.68 15.05
C PRO A 203 4.23 27.69 16.14
N ALA A 204 4.18 28.74 16.97
CA ALA A 204 3.23 28.85 18.10
C ALA A 204 1.74 28.52 17.78
N PRO A 205 1.14 29.02 16.67
CA PRO A 205 -0.24 28.64 16.32
C PRO A 205 -0.38 27.15 15.98
N VAL A 206 0.66 26.55 15.40
CA VAL A 206 0.69 25.11 15.06
C VAL A 206 0.81 24.26 16.31
N GLN A 207 1.57 24.69 17.33
CA GLN A 207 1.67 23.97 18.61
C GLN A 207 0.29 23.76 19.25
N THR A 208 -0.54 24.81 19.25
CA THR A 208 -1.92 24.72 19.78
C THR A 208 -2.75 23.72 18.96
N ARG A 209 -2.64 23.76 17.63
CA ARG A 209 -3.34 22.83 16.73
C ARG A 209 -2.89 21.38 16.93
N ALA A 210 -1.59 21.15 17.11
CA ALA A 210 -1.01 19.84 17.36
C ALA A 210 -1.43 19.28 18.72
N ALA A 211 -1.56 20.13 19.75
CA ALA A 211 -2.11 19.73 21.04
C ALA A 211 -3.57 19.25 20.92
N THR A 212 -4.39 19.87 20.06
CA THR A 212 -5.74 19.39 19.76
C THR A 212 -5.73 18.01 19.09
N SER A 213 -4.87 17.77 18.10
CA SER A 213 -4.70 16.45 17.47
C SER A 213 -4.24 15.39 18.47
N ARG A 214 -3.34 15.74 19.39
CA ARG A 214 -2.91 14.84 20.46
C ARG A 214 -4.05 14.48 21.41
N LYS A 215 -4.89 15.46 21.78
CA LYS A 215 -6.09 15.19 22.60
C LYS A 215 -7.06 14.22 21.91
N LEU A 216 -7.22 14.32 20.58
CA LEU A 216 -7.99 13.34 19.82
C LEU A 216 -7.39 11.94 19.94
N LEU A 217 -6.07 11.79 19.80
CA LEU A 217 -5.39 10.51 19.94
C LEU A 217 -5.50 9.93 21.34
N ASP A 218 -5.36 10.76 22.37
CA ASP A 218 -5.54 10.34 23.76
C ASP A 218 -6.98 9.84 23.97
N THR A 219 -7.97 10.54 23.39
CA THR A 219 -9.39 10.12 23.42
C THR A 219 -9.61 8.77 22.73
N ILE A 220 -8.97 8.53 21.58
CA ILE A 220 -9.03 7.24 20.87
C ILE A 220 -8.35 6.13 21.69
N ALA A 221 -7.17 6.40 22.26
CA ALA A 221 -6.44 5.45 23.09
C ALA A 221 -7.23 5.05 24.34
N ASP A 222 -7.80 6.03 25.04
CA ASP A 222 -8.66 5.81 26.21
C ASP A 222 -9.92 5.05 25.84
N ARG A 223 -10.57 5.41 24.73
CA ARG A 223 -11.75 4.69 24.23
C ARG A 223 -11.45 3.22 23.99
N SER A 224 -10.36 2.93 23.27
CA SER A 224 -9.91 1.58 23.00
C SER A 224 -9.59 0.81 24.29
N ALA A 225 -8.90 1.45 25.25
CA ALA A 225 -8.59 0.84 26.53
C ALA A 225 -9.84 0.51 27.37
N ILE A 226 -10.83 1.41 27.42
CA ILE A 226 -12.08 1.17 28.15
C ILE A 226 -12.86 0.02 27.51
N LEU A 227 -12.95 -0.02 26.17
CA LEU A 227 -13.63 -1.12 25.46
C LEU A 227 -12.92 -2.46 25.67
N LEU A 228 -11.59 -2.50 25.63
CA LEU A 228 -10.79 -3.68 25.96
C LEU A 228 -11.05 -4.18 27.39
N GLY A 229 -11.12 -3.26 28.36
CA GLY A 229 -11.45 -3.60 29.75
C GLY A 229 -12.84 -4.23 29.92
N ARG A 230 -13.70 -4.10 28.90
CA ARG A 230 -15.03 -4.70 28.85
C ARG A 230 -15.15 -5.94 27.97
N ALA A 231 -14.05 -6.48 27.46
CA ALA A 231 -14.06 -7.62 26.53
C ALA A 231 -14.83 -8.85 27.08
N ASP A 232 -14.77 -9.09 28.39
CA ASP A 232 -15.47 -10.21 29.05
C ASP A 232 -16.88 -9.86 29.59
N CYS A 233 -17.34 -8.63 29.38
CA CYS A 233 -18.67 -8.21 29.85
C CYS A 233 -19.73 -8.57 28.83
N TYR A 234 -20.95 -8.89 29.29
CA TYR A 234 -22.10 -9.09 28.39
C TYR A 234 -22.36 -7.86 27.51
N GLN A 235 -22.19 -6.66 28.07
CA GLN A 235 -22.38 -5.40 27.37
C GLN A 235 -21.07 -4.61 27.30
N ILE A 236 -20.53 -4.51 26.08
CA ILE A 236 -19.26 -3.82 25.78
C ILE A 236 -19.53 -2.34 25.47
N THR A 237 -20.53 -2.06 24.61
CA THR A 237 -20.88 -0.71 24.16
C THR A 237 -22.25 -0.28 24.71
N SER A 238 -22.46 1.03 24.81
CA SER A 238 -23.75 1.62 25.22
C SER A 238 -24.81 1.62 24.12
N GLY A 239 -24.45 1.24 22.89
CA GLY A 239 -25.28 1.38 21.69
C GLY A 239 -25.23 2.77 21.05
N ASN A 240 -24.64 3.78 21.72
CA ASN A 240 -24.43 5.11 21.16
C ASN A 240 -23.05 5.21 20.49
N THR A 241 -22.91 6.16 19.56
CA THR A 241 -21.65 6.44 18.86
C THR A 241 -21.37 7.94 18.84
N ASP A 242 -20.09 8.31 18.87
CA ASP A 242 -19.63 9.67 18.65
C ASP A 242 -18.68 9.73 17.44
N ASP A 243 -17.94 10.83 17.35
CA ASP A 243 -17.03 11.07 16.25
C ASP A 243 -15.84 10.11 16.18
N ILE A 244 -15.56 9.29 17.19
CA ILE A 244 -14.45 8.33 17.13
C ILE A 244 -14.92 6.88 17.15
N GLY A 245 -16.20 6.63 17.40
CA GLY A 245 -16.80 5.29 17.27
C GLY A 245 -17.84 5.00 18.35
N ALA A 246 -18.08 3.71 18.59
CA ALA A 246 -19.00 3.27 19.63
C ALA A 246 -18.54 3.71 21.02
N LEU A 247 -19.49 4.18 21.84
CA LEU A 247 -19.27 4.56 23.23
C LEU A 247 -19.30 3.30 24.12
N PRO A 248 -18.39 3.15 25.09
CA PRO A 248 -18.42 2.03 26.02
C PRO A 248 -19.70 2.04 26.84
N ALA A 249 -20.16 0.86 27.27
CA ALA A 249 -21.24 0.80 28.24
C ALA A 249 -20.80 1.38 29.58
N THR A 250 -21.71 2.11 30.23
CA THR A 250 -21.49 2.76 31.54
C THR A 250 -21.97 1.92 32.71
N ASP A 251 -22.86 0.94 32.44
CA ASP A 251 -23.39 0.05 33.47
C ASP A 251 -22.31 -0.93 33.99
N ALA A 252 -22.61 -1.53 35.14
CA ALA A 252 -21.74 -2.52 35.77
C ALA A 252 -21.38 -3.64 34.78
N CYS A 253 -20.10 -4.03 34.77
CA CYS A 253 -19.65 -5.16 33.98
C CYS A 253 -20.14 -6.47 34.61
N HIS A 254 -21.20 -7.03 34.04
CA HIS A 254 -21.64 -8.38 34.37
C HIS A 254 -20.90 -9.37 33.48
N ARG A 255 -20.15 -10.26 34.13
CA ARG A 255 -19.51 -11.44 33.51
C ARG A 255 -20.31 -12.67 33.91
N ASP A 256 -20.36 -13.68 33.06
CA ASP A 256 -21.00 -14.94 33.41
C ASP A 256 -20.29 -15.57 34.63
N THR A 257 -21.00 -15.68 35.75
CA THR A 257 -20.66 -16.63 36.82
C THR A 257 -21.21 -18.02 36.51
N ALA A 258 -21.22 -18.42 35.25
CA ALA A 258 -21.62 -19.75 34.81
C ALA A 258 -20.51 -20.79 35.08
N SER A 259 -20.06 -20.86 36.34
CA SER A 259 -19.35 -22.01 36.92
C SER A 259 -19.36 -21.92 38.45
N THR A 260 -20.55 -21.84 39.04
CA THR A 260 -20.81 -22.48 40.33
C THR A 260 -22.28 -22.88 40.38
N ILE A 261 -22.68 -23.86 39.53
CA ILE A 261 -23.72 -24.78 40.01
C ILE A 261 -23.01 -25.59 41.09
N LYS A 262 -23.08 -25.11 42.33
CA LYS A 262 -22.91 -25.99 43.49
C LYS A 262 -23.93 -27.11 43.28
N PRO A 263 -23.55 -28.39 43.30
CA PRO A 263 -24.54 -29.46 43.20
C PRO A 263 -25.45 -29.33 44.44
N SER A 264 -26.62 -28.71 44.25
CA SER A 264 -27.69 -28.81 45.24
C SER A 264 -28.14 -30.26 45.24
N ALA A 265 -28.12 -30.84 46.43
CA ALA A 265 -28.64 -32.18 46.68
C ALA A 265 -30.07 -32.32 46.13
N PRO A 266 -30.51 -33.55 45.76
CA PRO A 266 -31.84 -33.75 45.22
C PRO A 266 -32.89 -33.38 46.28
N ASP A 267 -33.67 -32.35 46.00
CA ASP A 267 -34.82 -31.97 46.82
C ASP A 267 -36.06 -32.74 46.34
N VAL A 268 -36.85 -33.19 47.31
CA VAL A 268 -37.97 -34.13 47.15
C VAL A 268 -39.13 -33.47 46.35
N PRO A 269 -39.86 -34.18 45.47
CA PRO A 269 -40.96 -33.58 44.70
C PRO A 269 -42.14 -33.21 45.60
N GLY A 270 -42.43 -31.91 45.73
CA GLY A 270 -43.70 -31.38 46.21
C GLY A 270 -44.74 -31.26 45.07
N PRO A 271 -46.04 -31.34 45.36
CA PRO A 271 -47.08 -31.46 44.35
C PRO A 271 -47.24 -30.20 43.49
N THR A 272 -47.24 -30.43 42.18
CA THR A 272 -47.43 -29.48 41.09
C THR A 272 -48.81 -28.79 41.14
N THR A 273 -48.83 -27.47 41.27
CA THR A 273 -49.95 -26.63 40.81
C THR A 273 -49.54 -25.88 39.55
N VAL A 274 -50.06 -26.32 38.41
CA VAL A 274 -49.89 -25.71 37.09
C VAL A 274 -50.84 -24.50 36.97
N PRO A 275 -50.37 -23.26 36.78
CA PRO A 275 -51.24 -22.16 36.34
C PRO A 275 -51.57 -22.31 34.84
N PRO A 276 -52.76 -21.87 34.39
CA PRO A 276 -53.21 -22.08 33.02
C PRO A 276 -52.36 -21.32 32.00
N ARG A 277 -52.00 -22.03 30.92
CA ARG A 277 -51.26 -21.54 29.75
C ARG A 277 -52.14 -20.57 28.96
N LEU A 278 -51.82 -19.28 29.00
CA LEU A 278 -52.35 -18.31 28.03
C LEU A 278 -51.73 -18.62 26.66
N GLN A 279 -52.54 -19.09 25.71
CA GLN A 279 -52.16 -19.24 24.31
C GLN A 279 -52.08 -17.87 23.66
N ALA A 280 -50.86 -17.39 23.37
CA ALA A 280 -50.66 -16.28 22.46
C ALA A 280 -50.73 -16.81 21.02
N SER A 281 -51.81 -16.47 20.32
CA SER A 281 -51.97 -16.72 18.88
C SER A 281 -51.18 -15.68 18.10
N TYR A 282 -50.11 -16.09 17.42
CA TYR A 282 -49.44 -15.27 16.41
C TYR A 282 -49.78 -15.82 15.01
N PRO A 283 -50.16 -14.97 14.04
CA PRO A 283 -50.40 -15.39 12.68
C PRO A 283 -49.09 -15.84 12.00
N SER A 284 -49.18 -16.92 11.23
CA SER A 284 -48.07 -17.51 10.47
C SER A 284 -47.54 -16.51 9.42
N PRO A 285 -46.22 -16.34 9.24
CA PRO A 285 -45.68 -15.53 8.15
C PRO A 285 -45.93 -16.22 6.79
N PRO A 286 -46.12 -15.45 5.70
CA PRO A 286 -46.32 -16.00 4.35
C PRO A 286 -45.05 -16.68 3.81
N PRO A 287 -45.17 -17.66 2.91
CA PRO A 287 -44.02 -18.35 2.33
C PRO A 287 -43.20 -17.39 1.46
N VAL A 288 -41.89 -17.28 1.76
CA VAL A 288 -40.93 -16.54 0.94
C VAL A 288 -40.57 -17.39 -0.28
N SER A 289 -40.74 -16.80 -1.45
CA SER A 289 -40.42 -17.38 -2.75
C SER A 289 -38.90 -17.61 -2.88
N THR A 290 -38.50 -18.84 -3.19
CA THR A 290 -37.12 -19.21 -3.50
C THR A 290 -36.70 -18.62 -4.85
N ALA A 291 -35.83 -17.62 -4.83
CA ALA A 291 -35.07 -17.18 -6.00
C ALA A 291 -33.76 -17.98 -6.11
N PRO A 292 -33.29 -18.28 -7.34
CA PRO A 292 -32.26 -19.30 -7.57
C PRO A 292 -30.84 -18.88 -7.15
N THR A 293 -30.16 -19.84 -6.53
CA THR A 293 -28.73 -19.87 -6.23
C THR A 293 -27.88 -19.63 -7.48
N PRO A 294 -26.93 -18.66 -7.49
CA PRO A 294 -25.90 -18.60 -8.51
C PRO A 294 -24.82 -19.69 -8.27
N PRO A 295 -24.29 -20.31 -9.33
CA PRO A 295 -23.32 -21.40 -9.23
C PRO A 295 -21.96 -20.94 -8.67
N PRO A 296 -21.14 -21.86 -8.13
CA PRO A 296 -19.80 -21.55 -7.67
C PRO A 296 -18.92 -21.14 -8.86
N ALA A 297 -18.34 -19.95 -8.79
CA ALA A 297 -17.30 -19.52 -9.72
C ALA A 297 -15.98 -20.20 -9.33
N THR A 298 -15.62 -21.25 -10.06
CA THR A 298 -14.25 -21.76 -10.12
C THR A 298 -13.45 -20.75 -10.92
N THR A 299 -12.51 -20.03 -10.29
CA THR A 299 -11.52 -19.25 -11.04
C THR A 299 -10.14 -19.54 -10.46
N SER A 300 -9.41 -20.35 -11.21
CA SER A 300 -8.00 -20.65 -11.07
C SER A 300 -7.18 -19.36 -11.10
N GLN A 301 -6.45 -19.07 -10.03
CA GLN A 301 -5.35 -18.11 -10.01
C GLN A 301 -4.20 -18.63 -10.89
N PRO A 302 -3.60 -17.82 -11.78
CA PRO A 302 -2.25 -18.07 -12.24
C PRO A 302 -1.27 -17.62 -11.16
N ALA A 303 -0.40 -18.52 -10.70
CA ALA A 303 0.75 -18.16 -9.89
C ALA A 303 1.72 -17.32 -10.73
N LEU A 304 2.02 -16.10 -10.28
CA LEU A 304 3.11 -15.30 -10.83
C LEU A 304 4.43 -15.75 -10.20
N PRO A 305 5.51 -15.90 -10.97
CA PRO A 305 6.81 -16.35 -10.45
C PRO A 305 7.49 -15.25 -9.62
N LEU A 306 8.03 -15.66 -8.46
CA LEU A 306 9.00 -14.90 -7.67
C LEU A 306 10.24 -14.59 -8.52
N VAL A 307 10.58 -13.31 -8.67
CA VAL A 307 11.87 -12.88 -9.22
C VAL A 307 12.69 -12.28 -8.08
N PRO A 308 13.90 -12.79 -7.78
CA PRO A 308 14.75 -12.21 -6.74
C PRO A 308 15.36 -10.88 -7.19
N SER A 309 15.39 -9.92 -6.25
CA SER A 309 16.04 -8.62 -6.41
C SER A 309 17.51 -8.69 -6.01
N SER A 310 18.40 -8.23 -6.89
CA SER A 310 19.58 -7.40 -6.57
C SER A 310 20.44 -7.18 -7.82
N VAL A 311 20.52 -5.94 -8.32
CA VAL A 311 21.60 -5.51 -9.23
C VAL A 311 22.14 -4.17 -8.70
N PRO A 312 23.46 -4.03 -8.48
CA PRO A 312 24.05 -2.79 -8.02
C PRO A 312 24.14 -1.76 -9.16
N THR A 313 23.80 -0.51 -8.84
CA THR A 313 23.83 0.64 -9.76
C THR A 313 25.27 1.13 -9.94
N PRO A 314 25.81 1.27 -11.17
CA PRO A 314 27.05 2.02 -11.38
C PRO A 314 26.76 3.53 -11.40
N SER A 315 27.40 4.27 -10.49
CA SER A 315 27.41 5.73 -10.46
C SER A 315 28.20 6.28 -11.66
N ARG A 316 27.53 7.02 -12.56
CA ARG A 316 28.19 7.84 -13.59
C ARG A 316 27.87 9.32 -13.35
N PRO A 317 28.83 10.26 -13.52
CA PRO A 317 28.59 11.68 -13.31
C PRO A 317 27.61 12.25 -14.34
N VAL A 318 26.65 13.04 -13.87
CA VAL A 318 25.64 13.76 -14.67
C VAL A 318 26.26 15.05 -15.23
N PRO A 319 26.20 15.32 -16.55
CA PRO A 319 26.60 16.61 -17.11
C PRO A 319 25.56 17.70 -16.79
N PRO A 320 25.96 18.99 -16.70
CA PRO A 320 25.04 20.07 -16.37
C PRO A 320 23.96 20.28 -17.44
N LEU A 321 22.72 20.43 -16.98
CA LEU A 321 21.52 20.63 -17.79
C LEU A 321 21.48 22.06 -18.35
N PRO A 322 21.12 22.28 -19.63
CA PRO A 322 20.92 23.63 -20.18
C PRO A 322 19.67 24.29 -19.60
N THR A 323 19.75 25.62 -19.41
CA THR A 323 18.70 26.49 -18.88
C THR A 323 17.41 26.41 -19.71
N PRO A 324 16.23 26.25 -19.10
CA PRO A 324 14.97 26.22 -19.84
C PRO A 324 14.60 27.62 -20.39
N PRO A 325 13.98 27.71 -21.58
CA PRO A 325 13.46 28.97 -22.09
C PRO A 325 12.28 29.46 -21.22
N GLN A 326 12.30 30.74 -20.86
CA GLN A 326 11.17 31.39 -20.17
C GLN A 326 9.98 31.49 -21.13
N LEU A 327 8.91 30.77 -20.81
CA LEU A 327 7.62 30.91 -21.49
C LEU A 327 6.89 32.15 -20.92
N PRO A 328 6.31 33.02 -21.77
CA PRO A 328 5.52 34.14 -21.30
C PRO A 328 4.27 33.64 -20.57
N VAL A 329 4.02 34.19 -19.37
CA VAL A 329 2.81 33.95 -18.58
C VAL A 329 1.58 34.40 -19.38
N PRO A 330 0.55 33.56 -19.54
CA PRO A 330 -0.69 33.98 -20.18
C PRO A 330 -1.44 34.93 -19.24
N ILE A 331 -1.63 36.19 -19.67
CA ILE A 331 -2.48 37.15 -18.98
C ILE A 331 -3.93 36.72 -19.15
N LEU A 332 -4.61 36.45 -18.04
CA LEU A 332 -6.03 36.10 -18.04
C LEU A 332 -6.86 37.38 -17.88
N GLU A 333 -7.62 37.72 -18.92
CA GLU A 333 -8.62 38.79 -18.86
C GLU A 333 -9.99 38.20 -18.49
N VAL A 334 -10.51 38.61 -17.33
CA VAL A 334 -11.87 38.28 -16.92
C VAL A 334 -12.79 39.44 -17.29
N PRO A 335 -13.83 39.23 -18.13
CA PRO A 335 -14.76 40.29 -18.50
C PRO A 335 -15.60 40.74 -17.29
N PRO A 336 -16.01 42.03 -17.25
CA PRO A 336 -16.74 42.56 -16.11
C PRO A 336 -18.11 41.90 -15.97
N LEU A 337 -18.41 41.40 -14.78
CA LEU A 337 -19.69 40.75 -14.45
C LEU A 337 -20.83 41.76 -14.20
N LEU A 338 -20.56 43.07 -14.28
CA LEU A 338 -21.51 44.16 -14.06
C LEU A 338 -21.26 45.31 -15.06
N PRO A 339 -22.32 45.99 -15.58
CA PRO A 339 -22.15 47.14 -16.46
C PRO A 339 -21.45 48.30 -15.75
N GLY A 340 -20.34 48.79 -16.32
CA GLY A 340 -19.66 50.01 -15.86
C GLY A 340 -18.34 49.82 -15.12
N LEU A 341 -17.81 48.60 -14.98
CA LEU A 341 -16.51 48.33 -14.37
C LEU A 341 -15.46 47.86 -15.41
N PRO A 342 -14.16 48.18 -15.21
CA PRO A 342 -13.09 47.70 -16.08
C PRO A 342 -12.85 46.20 -15.91
N ALA A 343 -12.37 45.54 -16.98
CA ALA A 343 -11.95 44.15 -16.93
C ALA A 343 -10.73 43.97 -16.02
N ILE A 344 -10.68 42.84 -15.29
CA ILE A 344 -9.57 42.52 -14.39
C ILE A 344 -8.52 41.74 -15.21
N ARG A 345 -7.29 42.26 -15.25
CA ARG A 345 -6.12 41.58 -15.80
C ARG A 345 -5.33 40.93 -14.68
N VAL A 346 -5.17 39.61 -14.73
CA VAL A 346 -4.27 38.88 -13.83
C VAL A 346 -3.11 38.35 -14.67
N GLY A 347 -1.90 38.80 -14.36
CA GLY A 347 -0.64 38.40 -14.98
C GLY A 347 0.43 38.23 -13.91
#